data_AF-A0AAW4RLX9-F1
#
_entry.id   AF-A0AAW4RLX9-F1
#
_cell.length_a   1.000
_cell.length_b   1.000
_cell.length_c   1.000
_cell.angle_alpha   90.00
_cell.angle_beta   90.00
_cell.angle_gamma   90.00
#
_symmetry.space_group_name_H-M   'P 1'
#
loop_
_entity.id
_entity.type
_entity.pdbx_description
1 polymer ?
#
loop_
_entity_poly.entity_id
_entity_poly.type
_entity_poly.pdbx_seq_one_letter_code
_entity_poly.pdbx_strand_id
1 'polypeptide(L)'
;MFRKALDVSTKELDPQSANRNLKPRIDALYQSGKLTADLKDWAHLIRLDGNEGAHDEDELTGEQIEQLESFTELFLIYTFTLPAEVSRRKEQAQPGNS
;
A
#
# COMPACT_ATOMS: atom_id res chain seq x y z
N MET A 1 -1.55 -10.51 -9.96
CA MET A 1 -2.70 -9.96 -9.19
C MET A 1 -2.27 -8.87 -8.21
N PHE A 2 -1.16 -9.03 -7.50
CA PHE A 2 -0.64 -8.07 -6.51
C PHE A 2 -0.53 -6.61 -6.97
N ARG A 3 0.11 -6.34 -8.11
CA ARG A 3 0.19 -4.96 -8.66
C ARG A 3 -1.19 -4.32 -8.89
N LYS A 4 -2.17 -5.13 -9.32
CA LYS A 4 -3.53 -4.62 -9.56
C LYS A 4 -4.25 -4.31 -8.25
N ALA A 5 -4.06 -5.14 -7.22
CA ALA A 5 -4.57 -4.86 -5.89
C ALA A 5 -3.99 -3.55 -5.36
N LEU A 6 -2.65 -3.39 -5.39
CA LEU A 6 -1.99 -2.15 -5.00
C LEU A 6 -2.51 -0.94 -5.79
N ASP A 7 -2.64 -1.06 -7.11
CA ASP A 7 -3.18 0.01 -7.95
C ASP A 7 -4.58 0.45 -7.50
N VAL A 8 -5.52 -0.49 -7.37
CA VAL A 8 -6.90 -0.19 -6.99
C VAL A 8 -6.96 0.39 -5.57
N SER A 9 -6.30 -0.26 -4.62
CA SER A 9 -6.29 0.15 -3.21
C SER A 9 -5.70 1.54 -3.01
N THR A 10 -4.59 1.85 -3.68
CA THR A 10 -4.01 3.20 -3.60
C THR A 10 -4.92 4.26 -4.25
N LYS A 11 -5.86 3.90 -5.14
CA LYS A 11 -6.78 4.87 -5.81
C LYS A 11 -7.94 5.18 -4.89
N GLU A 12 -8.39 4.16 -4.18
CA GLU A 12 -9.42 4.26 -3.16
C GLU A 12 -8.96 5.11 -1.98
N LEU A 13 -7.71 4.89 -1.51
CA LEU A 13 -7.16 5.64 -0.38
C LEU A 13 -6.81 7.09 -0.73
N ASP A 14 -6.39 7.37 -1.96
CA ASP A 14 -6.12 8.73 -2.44
C ASP A 14 -6.53 8.90 -3.92
N PRO A 15 -7.79 9.31 -4.17
CA PRO A 15 -8.28 9.55 -5.53
C PRO A 15 -7.55 10.67 -6.27
N GLN A 16 -6.94 11.63 -5.56
CA GLN A 16 -6.26 12.77 -6.19
C GLN A 16 -4.98 12.38 -6.90
N SER A 17 -4.34 11.29 -6.46
CA SER A 17 -3.13 10.75 -7.07
C SER A 17 -3.41 9.56 -8.02
N ALA A 18 -4.68 9.26 -8.32
CA ALA A 18 -5.08 8.08 -9.11
C ALA A 18 -4.48 8.02 -10.53
N ASN A 19 -4.16 9.18 -11.12
CA ASN A 19 -3.53 9.28 -12.44
C ASN A 19 -1.99 9.23 -12.40
N ARG A 20 -1.39 9.10 -11.21
CA ARG A 20 0.06 9.03 -11.03
C ARG A 20 0.53 7.57 -10.99
N ASN A 21 1.83 7.37 -11.17
CA ASN A 21 2.48 6.07 -10.97
C ASN A 21 2.43 5.65 -9.49
N LEU A 22 2.84 4.41 -9.17
CA LEU A 22 2.67 3.86 -7.82
C LEU A 22 3.55 4.58 -6.77
N LYS A 23 4.79 4.97 -7.07
CA LYS A 23 5.72 5.73 -6.21
C LYS A 23 5.09 6.97 -5.61
N PRO A 24 4.67 7.95 -6.44
CA PRO A 24 4.15 9.21 -5.90
C PRO A 24 2.84 8.99 -5.13
N ARG A 25 2.15 7.87 -5.33
CA ARG A 25 0.93 7.51 -4.59
C ARG A 25 1.28 6.95 -3.22
N ILE A 26 2.27 6.05 -3.15
CA ILE A 26 2.83 5.58 -1.87
C ILE A 26 3.36 6.76 -1.05
N ASP A 27 4.09 7.69 -1.69
CA ASP A 27 4.58 8.90 -1.03
C ASP A 27 3.43 9.79 -0.52
N ALA A 28 2.37 9.98 -1.32
CA ALA A 28 1.19 10.74 -0.91
C ALA A 28 0.44 10.09 0.27
N LEU A 29 0.35 8.76 0.28
CA LEU A 29 -0.26 8.02 1.39
C LEU A 29 0.55 8.14 2.68
N TYR A 30 1.88 8.13 2.59
CA TYR A 30 2.74 8.40 3.73
C TYR A 30 2.58 9.85 4.22
N GLN A 31 2.62 10.84 3.32
CA GLN A 31 2.44 12.26 3.65
C GLN A 31 1.08 12.57 4.30
N SER A 32 0.04 11.83 3.92
CA SER A 32 -1.30 11.95 4.52
C SER A 32 -1.47 11.15 5.82
N GLY A 33 -0.42 10.47 6.30
CA GLY A 33 -0.45 9.67 7.53
C GLY A 33 -1.21 8.36 7.42
N LYS A 34 -1.56 7.91 6.21
CA LYS A 34 -2.28 6.66 5.95
C LYS A 34 -1.36 5.45 5.80
N LEU A 35 -0.06 5.68 5.63
CA LEU A 35 0.96 4.65 5.48
C LEU A 35 2.11 4.91 6.45
N THR A 36 2.70 3.86 7.00
CA THR A 36 3.88 3.96 7.88
C THR A 36 5.15 4.24 7.07
N ALA A 37 6.18 4.79 7.72
CA ALA A 37 7.48 5.02 7.09
C ALA A 37 8.10 3.71 6.58
N ASP A 38 8.05 2.66 7.39
CA ASP A 38 8.64 1.35 7.05
C ASP A 38 8.03 0.74 5.78
N LEU A 39 6.69 0.83 5.63
CA LEU A 39 6.02 0.34 4.42
C LEU A 39 6.38 1.19 3.19
N LYS A 40 6.47 2.50 3.35
CA LYS A 40 6.88 3.40 2.25
C LYS A 40 8.33 3.12 1.83
N ASP A 41 9.24 2.92 2.77
CA ASP A 41 10.64 2.62 2.43
C ASP A 41 10.78 1.22 1.80
N TRP A 42 10.06 0.21 2.30
CA TRP A 42 10.04 -1.12 1.67
C TRP A 42 9.47 -1.10 0.25
N ALA A 43 8.40 -0.32 0.00
CA ALA A 43 7.84 -0.11 -1.33
C ALA A 43 8.88 0.40 -2.35
N HIS A 44 9.79 1.29 -1.92
CA HIS A 44 10.87 1.78 -2.76
C HIS A 44 11.97 0.74 -2.97
N LEU A 45 12.28 -0.08 -1.96
CA LEU A 45 13.28 -1.15 -2.07
C LEU A 45 12.88 -2.20 -3.12
N ILE A 46 11.61 -2.62 -3.14
CA ILE A 46 11.10 -3.59 -4.11
C ILE A 46 10.78 -2.99 -5.49
N ARG A 47 11.08 -1.70 -5.69
CA ARG A 47 10.93 -0.96 -6.96
C ARG A 47 9.57 -1.17 -7.62
N LEU A 48 8.49 -0.92 -6.87
CA LEU A 48 7.10 -1.08 -7.34
C LEU A 48 6.78 -0.38 -8.67
N ASP A 49 7.58 0.61 -9.07
CA ASP A 49 7.40 1.42 -10.28
C ASP A 49 8.08 0.87 -11.53
N GLY A 50 8.91 -0.16 -11.39
CA GLY A 50 9.43 -0.95 -12.51
C GLY A 50 10.29 -0.22 -13.55
N ASN A 51 10.71 1.04 -13.37
CA ASN A 51 11.20 1.83 -14.51
C ASN A 51 12.61 2.43 -14.42
N GLU A 52 13.60 1.75 -13.82
CA GLU A 52 14.99 2.27 -13.80
C GLU A 52 16.08 1.25 -14.22
N GLY A 53 15.75 0.17 -14.93
CA GLY A 53 16.83 -0.69 -15.44
C GLY A 53 16.47 -1.90 -16.30
N ALA A 54 15.20 -2.13 -16.64
CA ALA A 54 14.83 -3.25 -17.50
C ALA A 54 14.91 -2.81 -18.97
N HIS A 55 16.10 -2.90 -19.55
CA HIS A 55 16.17 -3.27 -20.96
C HIS A 55 15.53 -4.65 -21.06
N ASP A 56 14.35 -4.70 -21.69
CA ASP A 56 13.67 -5.84 -22.33
C ASP A 56 13.83 -7.25 -21.71
N GLU A 57 12.69 -7.82 -21.30
CA GLU A 57 12.41 -9.28 -21.25
C GLU A 57 12.74 -10.14 -20.00
N ASP A 58 13.17 -9.61 -18.86
CA ASP A 58 13.30 -10.45 -17.66
C ASP A 58 11.97 -10.56 -16.87
N GLU A 59 11.38 -11.76 -16.88
CA GLU A 59 10.29 -12.14 -15.96
C GLU A 59 10.70 -11.87 -14.50
N LEU A 60 9.74 -11.49 -13.65
CA LEU A 60 10.03 -11.32 -12.22
C LEU A 60 10.58 -12.64 -11.66
N THR A 61 11.72 -12.55 -10.97
CA THR A 61 12.25 -13.68 -10.20
C THR A 61 11.24 -14.10 -9.12
N GLY A 62 11.27 -15.36 -8.70
CA GLY A 62 10.41 -15.86 -7.63
C GLY A 62 10.49 -15.01 -6.36
N GLU A 63 11.69 -14.59 -5.97
CA GLU A 63 11.93 -13.72 -4.82
C GLU A 63 11.21 -12.35 -4.97
N GLN A 64 11.24 -11.75 -6.16
CA GLN A 64 10.51 -10.49 -6.41
C GLN A 64 9.00 -10.68 -6.32
N ILE A 65 8.48 -11.85 -6.72
CA ILE A 65 7.06 -12.18 -6.60
C ILE A 65 6.68 -12.34 -5.11
N GLU A 66 7.47 -13.08 -4.33
CA GLU A 66 7.27 -13.26 -2.90
C GLU A 66 7.33 -11.94 -2.12
N GLN A 67 8.28 -11.06 -2.47
CA GLN A 67 8.36 -9.72 -1.90
C GLN A 67 7.13 -8.88 -2.26
N LEU A 68 6.66 -8.95 -3.50
CA LEU A 68 5.49 -8.22 -3.95
C LEU A 68 4.20 -8.74 -3.29
N GLU A 69 4.08 -10.05 -3.10
CA GLU A 69 3.00 -10.70 -2.36
C GLU A 69 2.97 -10.22 -0.90
N SER A 70 4.09 -10.40 -0.19
CA SER A 70 4.22 -10.04 1.22
C SER A 70 3.97 -8.55 1.45
N PHE A 71 4.49 -7.70 0.56
CA PHE A 71 4.25 -6.27 0.61
C PHE A 71 2.77 -5.95 0.41
N THR A 72 2.11 -6.58 -0.57
CA THR A 72 0.69 -6.33 -0.85
C THR A 72 -0.20 -6.73 0.32
N GLU A 73 0.07 -7.87 0.94
CA GLU A 73 -0.66 -8.32 2.13
C GLU A 73 -0.52 -7.32 3.28
N LEU A 74 0.73 -6.99 3.66
CA LEU A 74 0.98 -6.06 4.76
C LEU A 74 0.44 -4.66 4.45
N PHE A 75 0.57 -4.17 3.22
CA PHE A 75 -0.02 -2.91 2.81
C PHE A 75 -1.53 -2.90 3.08
N LEU A 76 -2.27 -3.90 2.62
CA LEU A 76 -3.73 -3.96 2.79
C LEU A 76 -4.15 -4.07 4.27
N ILE A 77 -3.41 -4.86 5.06
CA ILE A 77 -3.66 -5.00 6.50
C ILE A 77 -3.52 -3.64 7.19
N TYR A 78 -2.44 -2.91 6.91
CA TYR A 78 -2.17 -1.63 7.54
C TYR A 78 -3.10 -0.51 7.07
N THR A 79 -3.51 -0.50 5.81
CA THR A 79 -4.32 0.61 5.28
C THR A 79 -5.83 0.41 5.40
N PHE A 80 -6.31 -0.85 5.50
CA PHE A 80 -7.74 -1.15 5.59
C PHE A 80 -8.10 -1.91 6.86
N THR A 81 -7.46 -3.05 7.12
CA THR A 81 -7.88 -3.96 8.21
C THR A 81 -7.65 -3.36 9.60
N LEU A 82 -6.43 -2.89 9.89
CA LEU A 82 -6.10 -2.32 11.19
C LEU A 82 -6.87 -1.02 11.48
N PRO A 83 -7.00 -0.05 10.54
CA PRO A 83 -7.82 1.13 10.77
C PRO A 83 -9.29 0.81 11.04
N ALA A 84 -9.88 -0.17 10.33
CA ALA A 84 -11.24 -0.62 10.59
C ALA A 84 -11.40 -1.27 11.97
N GLU A 85 -10.46 -2.15 12.35
CA GLU A 85 -10.44 -2.79 13.66
C GLU A 85 -10.32 -1.77 14.79
N VAL A 86 -9.43 -0.78 14.65
CA VAL A 86 -9.27 0.31 15.61
C VAL A 86 -10.56 1.13 15.70
N SER A 87 -11.21 1.43 14.58
CA SER A 87 -12.47 2.19 14.56
C SER A 87 -13.57 1.46 15.33
N ARG A 88 -13.76 0.15 15.07
CA ARG A 88 -14.72 -0.68 15.82
C ARG A 88 -14.43 -0.71 17.31
N ARG A 89 -13.16 -0.84 17.71
CA ARG A 89 -12.78 -0.83 19.13
C ARG A 89 -13.00 0.54 19.78
N LYS A 90 -12.77 1.63 19.05
CA LYS A 90 -13.05 2.99 19.53
C LYS A 90 -14.54 3.24 19.73
N GLU A 91 -15.40 2.65 18.89
CA GLU A 91 -16.86 2.69 19.08
C GLU A 91 -17.26 1.92 20.34
N GLN A 92 -16.71 0.73 20.57
CA GLN A 92 -16.96 -0.07 21.78
C GLN A 92 -16.44 0.60 23.06
N ALA A 93 -15.33 1.34 22.97
CA ALA A 93 -14.72 2.02 24.10
C ALA A 93 -15.43 3.33 24.50
N GLN A 94 -16.27 3.88 23.62
CA GLN A 94 -17.08 5.04 23.96
C GLN A 94 -18.27 4.58 24.82
N PRO A 95 -18.36 4.98 26.11
CA PRO A 95 -19.53 4.66 26.92
C PRO A 95 -20.76 5.28 26.25
N GLY A 96 -21.81 4.46 26.07
CA GLY A 96 -22.98 4.82 25.28
C GLY A 96 -23.53 6.20 25.62
N ASN A 97 -23.72 7.04 24.59
CA ASN A 97 -24.77 8.06 24.61
C ASN A 97 -26.09 7.31 24.84
N SER A 98 -26.48 7.20 26.11
CA SER A 98 -27.79 6.72 26.55
C SER A 98 -28.83 7.80 26.30
#